data_AF-A0A2T4VEC6-F1
#
_entry.id   AF-A0A2T4VEC6-F1
#
_cell.length_a   1.000
_cell.length_b   1.000
_cell.length_c   1.000
_cell.angle_alpha   90.00
_cell.angle_beta   90.00
_cell.angle_gamma   90.00
#
_symmetry.space_group_name_H-M   'P 1'
#
loop_
_entity.id
_entity.type
_entity.pdbx_description
1 polymer ?
#
loop_
_entity_poly.entity_id
_entity_poly.type
_entity_poly.pdbx_seq_one_letter_code
_entity_poly.pdbx_strand_id
1 'polypeptide(L)'
;MRHSMTFQTCPTDIVEAPAENIWEQLTTPCLYENWVDARLREGPDRSIVAGDRLLLGAGPGHRMRGVFDVVRHEVLRITQLGPRRCRVTYN
;
A
#
# COMPACT_ATOMS: atom_id res chain seq x y z
N MET A 1 -1.11 19.89 -34.58
CA MET A 1 -0.37 19.49 -33.36
C MET A 1 -1.41 19.18 -32.29
N ARG A 2 -1.54 17.91 -31.88
CA ARG A 2 -2.56 17.49 -30.89
C ARG A 2 -1.96 17.67 -29.50
N HIS A 3 -2.54 18.55 -28.68
CA HIS A 3 -2.24 18.61 -27.26
C HIS A 3 -2.83 17.35 -26.61
N SER A 4 -1.98 16.42 -26.18
CA SER A 4 -2.40 15.33 -25.30
C SER A 4 -2.54 15.91 -23.90
N MET A 5 -3.77 16.10 -23.46
CA MET A 5 -4.07 16.60 -22.11
C MET A 5 -4.16 15.40 -21.17
N THR A 6 -3.08 15.12 -20.44
CA THR A 6 -3.05 14.07 -19.43
C THR A 6 -3.72 14.61 -18.16
N PHE A 7 -4.90 14.12 -17.82
CA PHE A 7 -5.50 14.35 -16.51
C PHE A 7 -4.77 13.49 -15.48
N GLN A 8 -3.83 14.07 -14.74
CA GLN A 8 -3.20 13.38 -13.60
C GLN A 8 -4.13 13.53 -12.39
N THR A 9 -5.07 12.61 -12.23
CA THR A 9 -5.83 12.49 -10.98
C THR A 9 -5.07 11.54 -10.06
N CYS A 10 -4.67 12.01 -8.89
CA CYS A 10 -4.23 11.16 -7.79
C CYS A 10 -5.34 10.15 -7.44
N PRO A 11 -5.11 8.83 -7.54
CA PRO A 11 -6.09 7.84 -7.11
C PRO A 11 -6.52 8.14 -5.67
N THR A 12 -7.82 8.24 -5.46
CA THR A 12 -8.41 8.54 -4.16
C THR A 12 -9.57 7.60 -3.92
N ASP A 13 -9.65 7.05 -2.70
CA ASP A 13 -10.74 6.17 -2.29
C ASP A 13 -11.25 6.52 -0.87
N ILE A 14 -12.46 6.07 -0.54
CA ILE A 14 -13.05 6.17 0.79
C ILE A 14 -13.02 4.79 1.44
N VAL A 15 -12.28 4.68 2.54
CA VAL A 15 -12.11 3.44 3.30
C VAL A 15 -12.88 3.54 4.61
N GLU A 16 -13.78 2.58 4.86
CA GLU A 16 -14.56 2.48 6.09
C GLU A 16 -13.75 1.79 7.22
N ALA A 17 -12.67 2.45 7.64
CA ALA A 17 -11.87 2.06 8.80
C ALA A 17 -11.29 3.30 9.54
N PRO A 18 -10.92 3.16 10.82
CA PRO A 18 -10.08 4.14 11.51
C PRO A 18 -8.72 4.33 10.82
N ALA A 19 -8.13 5.53 10.95
CA ALA A 19 -6.87 5.86 10.29
C ALA A 19 -5.71 4.97 10.77
N GLU A 20 -5.73 4.59 12.04
CA GLU A 20 -4.72 3.74 12.68
C GLU A 20 -4.72 2.35 12.05
N ASN A 21 -5.91 1.78 11.82
CA ASN A 21 -6.05 0.47 11.17
C ASN A 21 -5.57 0.51 9.72
N ILE A 22 -5.87 1.59 8.99
CA ILE A 22 -5.39 1.76 7.62
C ILE A 22 -3.85 1.87 7.61
N TRP A 23 -3.29 2.66 8.52
CA TRP A 23 -1.84 2.81 8.64
C TRP A 23 -1.14 1.49 8.99
N GLU A 24 -1.70 0.71 9.91
CA GLU A 24 -1.18 -0.60 10.29
C GLU A 24 -1.17 -1.56 9.09
N GLN A 25 -2.26 -1.62 8.32
CA GLN A 25 -2.36 -2.45 7.10
C GLN A 25 -1.35 -2.05 6.02
N LEU A 26 -1.00 -0.75 5.93
CA LEU A 26 -0.02 -0.25 4.96
C LEU A 26 1.43 -0.43 5.40
N THR A 27 1.70 -0.44 6.70
CA THR A 27 3.06 -0.42 7.22
C THR A 27 3.53 -1.74 7.82
N THR A 28 2.62 -2.67 8.14
CA THR A 28 2.97 -3.97 8.71
C THR A 28 2.99 -5.04 7.61
N PRO A 29 4.17 -5.56 7.20
CA PRO A 29 4.30 -6.43 6.03
C PRO A 29 3.43 -7.68 6.04
N CYS A 30 3.26 -8.31 7.20
CA CYS A 30 2.49 -9.55 7.31
C CYS A 30 1.00 -9.34 7.07
N LEU A 31 0.51 -8.10 7.19
CA LEU A 31 -0.90 -7.77 6.95
C LEU A 31 -1.22 -7.55 5.48
N TYR A 32 -0.22 -7.50 4.59
CA TYR A 32 -0.44 -7.28 3.16
C TYR A 32 -1.31 -8.37 2.52
N GLU A 33 -1.24 -9.60 3.03
CA GLU A 33 -2.08 -10.71 2.52
C GLU A 33 -3.59 -10.47 2.69
N ASN A 34 -4.00 -9.50 3.51
CA ASN A 34 -5.41 -9.15 3.69
C ASN A 34 -6.01 -8.35 2.52
N TRP A 35 -5.17 -7.66 1.74
CA TRP A 35 -5.65 -6.68 0.76
C TRP A 35 -4.80 -6.64 -0.53
N VAL A 36 -3.59 -7.15 -0.48
CA VAL A 36 -2.77 -7.50 -1.63
C VAL A 36 -2.97 -8.99 -1.89
N ASP A 37 -3.21 -9.38 -3.14
CA ASP A 37 -3.22 -10.80 -3.55
C ASP A 37 -1.78 -11.37 -3.60
N ALA A 38 -1.07 -11.21 -2.48
CA ALA A 38 0.31 -11.61 -2.29
C ALA A 38 0.56 -11.92 -0.81
N ARG A 39 1.43 -12.90 -0.56
CA ARG A 39 1.79 -13.35 0.78
C ARG A 39 3.21 -12.96 1.11
N LEU A 40 3.45 -12.39 2.28
CA LEU A 40 4.80 -12.16 2.77
C LEU A 40 5.52 -13.50 2.96
N ARG A 41 6.73 -13.61 2.39
CA ARG A 41 7.62 -14.76 2.58
C ARG A 41 8.80 -14.40 3.47
N GLU A 42 9.42 -13.25 3.22
CA GLU A 42 10.53 -12.71 3.99
C GLU A 42 10.39 -11.19 4.10
N GLY A 43 10.71 -10.64 5.26
CA GLY A 43 10.61 -9.21 5.57
C GLY A 43 10.74 -8.95 7.07
N PRO A 44 10.71 -7.68 7.51
CA PRO A 44 10.77 -7.34 8.92
C PRO A 44 9.48 -7.73 9.66
N ASP A 45 9.62 -8.01 10.96
CA ASP A 45 8.52 -8.20 11.92
C ASP A 45 8.02 -6.88 12.52
N ARG A 46 8.70 -5.78 12.23
CA ARG A 46 8.33 -4.39 12.55
C ARG A 46 7.71 -3.69 11.34
N SER A 47 7.16 -2.49 11.58
CA SER A 47 6.73 -1.59 10.51
C SER A 47 7.86 -1.33 9.50
N ILE A 48 7.49 -1.26 8.22
CA ILE A 48 8.43 -0.99 7.14
C ILE A 48 9.07 0.39 7.25
N VAL A 49 10.34 0.46 6.87
CA VAL A 49 11.08 1.69 6.65
C VAL A 49 11.76 1.63 5.29
N ALA A 50 12.04 2.79 4.72
CA ALA A 50 12.79 2.85 3.46
C ALA A 50 14.16 2.18 3.59
N GLY A 51 14.51 1.39 2.58
CA GLY A 51 15.68 0.51 2.57
C GLY A 51 15.37 -0.93 2.97
N ASP A 52 14.19 -1.22 3.54
CA ASP A 52 13.76 -2.60 3.76
C ASP A 52 13.54 -3.32 2.42
N ARG A 53 13.75 -4.63 2.41
CA ARG A 53 13.46 -5.51 1.26
C ARG A 53 12.41 -6.54 1.65
N LEU A 54 11.39 -6.69 0.80
CA LEU A 54 10.30 -7.63 0.98
C LEU A 54 10.34 -8.71 -0.10
N LEU A 55 10.16 -9.96 0.31
CA LEU A 55 9.89 -11.07 -0.60
C LEU A 55 8.41 -11.43 -0.53
N LEU A 56 7.68 -11.19 -1.62
CA LEU A 56 6.25 -11.50 -1.71
C LEU A 56 6.02 -12.68 -2.66
N GLY A 57 5.14 -13.58 -2.24
CA GLY A 57 4.62 -14.68 -3.06
C GLY A 57 3.29 -14.30 -3.70
N ALA A 58 3.19 -14.33 -5.03
CA ALA A 58 1.98 -13.99 -5.78
C ALA A 58 1.56 -15.09 -6.77
N GLY A 59 0.40 -14.91 -7.39
CA GLY A 59 -0.16 -15.83 -8.38
C GLY A 59 -0.65 -17.17 -7.78
N PRO A 60 -0.98 -18.16 -8.62
CA PRO A 60 -1.56 -19.42 -8.15
C PRO A 60 -0.71 -20.10 -7.08
N GLY A 61 -1.27 -20.24 -5.87
CA GLY A 61 -0.60 -20.81 -4.71
C GLY A 61 0.60 -20.00 -4.19
N HIS A 62 0.69 -18.71 -4.52
CA HIS A 62 1.77 -17.79 -4.12
C HIS A 62 3.18 -18.30 -4.49
N ARG A 63 3.29 -18.92 -5.68
CA ARG A 63 4.54 -19.55 -6.17
C ARG A 63 5.45 -18.58 -6.91
N MET A 64 4.90 -17.53 -7.52
CA MET A 64 5.73 -16.49 -8.13
C MET A 64 6.34 -15.65 -7.02
N ARG A 65 7.64 -15.36 -7.11
CA ARG A 65 8.35 -14.56 -6.12
C ARG A 65 8.67 -13.20 -6.70
N GLY A 66 8.25 -12.14 -6.02
CA GLY A 66 8.64 -10.77 -6.29
C GLY A 66 9.50 -10.23 -5.16
N VAL A 67 10.63 -9.63 -5.51
CA VAL A 67 11.47 -8.89 -4.56
C VAL A 67 11.15 -7.42 -4.72
N PHE A 68 10.78 -6.76 -3.62
CA PHE A 68 10.40 -5.35 -3.58
C PHE A 68 11.29 -4.60 -2.61
N ASP A 69 11.94 -3.55 -3.09
CA ASP A 69 12.72 -2.65 -2.25
C ASP A 69 11.82 -1.47 -1.82
N VAL A 70 11.75 -1.20 -0.52
CA VAL A 70 10.92 -0.12 0.04
C VAL A 70 11.65 1.20 -0.14
N VAL A 71 11.03 2.14 -0.86
CA VAL A 71 11.60 3.46 -1.17
C VAL A 71 10.67 4.59 -0.72
N ARG A 72 11.19 5.80 -0.46
CA ARG A 72 10.37 6.98 -0.08
C ARG A 72 9.94 7.78 -1.30
N HIS A 73 9.25 7.15 -2.25
CA HIS A 73 8.89 7.85 -3.50
C HIS A 73 7.50 8.50 -3.48
N GLU A 74 6.55 7.97 -2.69
CA GLU A 74 5.14 8.40 -2.77
C GLU A 74 4.55 8.73 -1.40
N VAL A 75 3.65 9.71 -1.37
CA VAL A 75 2.99 10.16 -0.14
C VAL A 75 1.53 9.73 -0.15
N LEU A 76 1.25 8.67 0.61
CA LEU A 76 -0.10 8.28 0.99
C LEU A 76 -0.64 9.24 2.07
N ARG A 77 -1.73 9.95 1.76
CA ARG A 77 -2.44 10.81 2.70
C ARG A 77 -3.73 10.13 3.16
N ILE A 78 -3.81 9.84 4.45
CA ILE A 78 -5.03 9.34 5.13
C ILE A 78 -5.70 10.54 5.80
N THR A 79 -6.89 10.92 5.35
CA THR A 79 -7.67 12.04 5.91
C THR A 79 -8.91 11.50 6.59
N GLN A 80 -9.03 11.70 7.89
CA GLN A 80 -10.20 11.26 8.65
C GLN A 80 -11.43 12.10 8.29
N LEU A 81 -12.52 11.43 7.93
CA LEU A 81 -13.82 12.04 7.62
C LEU A 81 -14.88 11.74 8.70
N GLY A 82 -14.62 10.73 9.53
CA GLY A 82 -15.44 10.33 10.67
C GLY A 82 -14.72 9.28 11.53
N PRO A 83 -15.34 8.76 12.60
CA PRO A 83 -14.68 7.84 13.53
C PRO A 83 -14.14 6.55 12.89
N ARG A 84 -14.76 6.08 11.80
CA ARG A 84 -14.38 4.86 11.08
C ARG A 84 -14.38 5.06 9.56
N ARG A 85 -14.12 6.28 9.11
CA ARG A 85 -14.23 6.64 7.69
C ARG A 85 -13.11 7.58 7.31
N CYS A 86 -12.28 7.17 6.35
CA CYS A 86 -11.13 7.94 5.91
C CYS A 86 -11.11 8.07 4.39
N ARG A 87 -10.65 9.21 3.90
CA ARG A 87 -10.23 9.37 2.50
C ARG A 87 -8.75 9.04 2.40
N VAL A 88 -8.39 8.15 1.49
CA VAL A 88 -7.00 7.76 1.21
C VAL A 88 -6.63 8.27 -0.18
N THR A 89 -5.59 9.10 -0.28
CA THR A 89 -5.12 9.68 -1.54
C THR A 89 -3.64 9.36 -1.75
N TYR A 90 -3.29 8.93 -2.96
CA TYR A 90 -1.90 8.71 -3.40
C TYR A 90 -1.36 9.98 -4.07
N ASN A 91 -0.27 10.58 -3.57
CA ASN A 91 0.34 11.79 -4.15
C ASN A 91 1.79 11.57 -4.57
#